data_AF-A0A110A2T2-F1
#
_entry.id   AF-A0A110A2T2-F1
#
_cell.length_a   1.000
_cell.length_b   1.000
_cell.length_c   1.000
_cell.angle_alpha   90.00
_cell.angle_beta   90.00
_cell.angle_gamma   90.00
#
_symmetry.space_group_name_H-M   'P 1'
#
loop_
_entity.id
_entity.type
_entity.pdbx_description
1 polymer ?
#
loop_
_entity_poly.entity_id
_entity_poly.type
_entity_poly.pdbx_seq_one_letter_code
_entity_poly.pdbx_strand_id
1 'polypeptide(L)'
;MEFLEGHPPREQRLRYYVDVYSTAQKWKLLFQARSMIDPKFYLTFYFCEDLEALGFEVDSDERYRDRLESLMKEKSLTKEEAQRELFDNIDLHTLGNHLLSYWRYWNHWAMADMDEEAHEYFIKCLDKMMDLSRPGIPYTHEEYRQYFREGC
;
A
#
# COMPACT_ATOMS: atom_id res chain seq x y z
N MET A 1 -23.56 -30.75 6.25
CA MET A 1 -23.13 -30.06 5.03
C MET A 1 -22.18 -28.97 5.50
N GLU A 2 -20.91 -29.34 5.67
CA GLU A 2 -19.86 -28.45 6.13
C GLU A 2 -19.47 -27.55 4.95
N PHE A 3 -19.69 -26.24 5.09
CA PHE A 3 -19.10 -25.26 4.19
C PHE A 3 -17.60 -25.26 4.46
N LEU A 4 -16.83 -25.88 3.58
CA LEU A 4 -15.39 -25.68 3.53
C LEU A 4 -15.15 -24.20 3.21
N GLU A 5 -14.63 -23.47 4.19
CA GLU A 5 -14.16 -22.08 4.11
C GLU A 5 -13.12 -21.97 2.99
N GLY A 6 -13.62 -21.66 1.79
CA GLY A 6 -12.88 -21.72 0.54
C GLY A 6 -12.64 -20.32 0.02
N HIS A 7 -11.36 -19.99 -0.12
CA HIS A 7 -10.77 -18.81 -0.73
C HIS A 7 -11.64 -18.16 -1.85
N PRO A 8 -11.74 -16.82 -1.91
CA PRO A 8 -12.62 -16.14 -2.87
C PRO A 8 -12.31 -16.60 -4.30
N PRO A 9 -13.30 -16.76 -5.19
CA PRO A 9 -13.09 -17.26 -6.55
C PRO A 9 -11.95 -16.53 -7.28
N ARG A 10 -11.24 -17.25 -8.15
CA ARG A 10 -10.09 -16.70 -8.91
C ARG A 10 -10.43 -15.38 -9.62
N GLU A 11 -11.64 -15.26 -10.16
CA GLU A 11 -12.12 -14.06 -10.85
C GLU A 11 -12.23 -12.86 -9.92
N GLN A 12 -12.74 -13.05 -8.69
CA GLN A 12 -12.81 -12.00 -7.68
C GLN A 12 -11.41 -11.54 -7.25
N ARG A 13 -10.46 -12.48 -7.15
CA ARG A 13 -9.05 -12.16 -6.86
C ARG A 13 -8.40 -11.37 -7.99
N LEU A 14 -8.58 -11.80 -9.23
CA LEU A 14 -8.07 -11.07 -10.40
C LEU A 14 -8.67 -9.66 -10.47
N ARG A 15 -9.97 -9.53 -10.15
CA ARG A 15 -10.65 -8.25 -10.13
C ARG A 15 -10.04 -7.31 -9.08
N TYR A 16 -9.81 -7.80 -7.86
CA TYR A 16 -9.15 -7.02 -6.81
C TYR A 16 -7.81 -6.43 -7.27
N TYR A 17 -6.91 -7.24 -7.84
CA TYR A 17 -5.62 -6.72 -8.32
C TYR A 17 -5.76 -5.73 -9.49
N VAL A 18 -6.72 -5.95 -10.40
CA VAL A 18 -7.00 -4.97 -11.47
C VAL A 18 -7.49 -3.64 -10.89
N ASP A 19 -8.34 -3.68 -9.87
CA ASP A 19 -8.87 -2.49 -9.22
C ASP A 19 -7.76 -1.76 -8.43
N VAL A 20 -6.88 -2.50 -7.75
CA VAL A 20 -5.69 -1.92 -7.08
C VAL A 20 -4.74 -1.28 -8.09
N TYR A 21 -4.38 -1.99 -9.17
CA TYR A 21 -3.50 -1.48 -10.20
C TYR A 21 -4.06 -0.20 -10.83
N SER A 22 -5.35 -0.20 -11.17
CA SER A 22 -6.01 0.93 -11.82
C SER A 22 -6.10 2.14 -10.88
N THR A 23 -6.38 1.92 -9.60
CA THR A 23 -6.39 2.97 -8.58
C THR A 23 -5.00 3.55 -8.36
N ALA A 24 -3.97 2.70 -8.24
CA ALA A 24 -2.59 3.14 -8.10
C ALA A 24 -2.12 3.96 -9.32
N GLN A 25 -2.45 3.52 -10.53
CA GLN A 25 -2.14 4.25 -11.76
C GLN A 25 -2.84 5.61 -11.82
N LYS A 26 -4.14 5.66 -11.49
CA LYS A 26 -4.92 6.91 -11.44
C LYS A 26 -4.24 7.93 -10.52
N TRP A 27 -3.93 7.52 -9.30
CA TRP A 27 -3.33 8.41 -8.31
C TRP A 27 -1.89 8.76 -8.65
N LYS A 28 -1.10 7.85 -9.22
CA LYS A 28 0.26 8.18 -9.67
C LYS A 28 0.23 9.31 -10.71
N LEU A 29 -0.62 9.19 -11.73
CA LEU A 29 -0.76 10.21 -12.76
C LEU A 29 -1.20 11.55 -12.18
N LEU A 30 -2.11 11.53 -11.21
CA LEU A 30 -2.52 12.71 -10.47
C LEU A 30 -1.31 13.31 -9.72
N PHE A 31 -0.63 12.58 -8.84
CA PHE A 31 0.53 13.08 -8.10
C PHE A 31 1.61 13.66 -9.04
N GLN A 32 1.87 13.02 -10.18
CA GLN A 32 2.82 13.52 -11.19
C GLN A 32 2.36 14.82 -11.86
N ALA A 33 1.06 15.06 -11.97
CA ALA A 33 0.48 16.28 -12.54
C ALA A 33 0.38 17.44 -11.53
N ARG A 34 1.12 17.41 -10.40
CA ARG A 34 1.03 18.43 -9.33
C ARG A 34 1.23 19.88 -9.76
N SER A 35 1.96 20.13 -10.85
CA SER A 35 2.13 21.48 -11.39
C SER A 35 0.89 22.00 -12.14
N MET A 36 -0.06 21.11 -12.46
CA MET A 36 -1.27 21.41 -13.24
C MET A 36 -2.56 21.36 -12.41
N ILE A 37 -2.48 20.90 -11.16
CA ILE A 37 -3.64 20.72 -10.27
C ILE A 37 -3.32 21.32 -8.91
N ASP A 38 -4.29 21.95 -8.26
CA ASP A 38 -4.15 22.48 -6.91
C ASP A 38 -3.59 21.41 -5.96
N PRO A 39 -2.51 21.67 -5.20
CA PRO A 39 -1.94 20.74 -4.22
C PRO A 39 -2.97 20.15 -3.25
N LYS A 40 -4.03 20.91 -2.93
CA LYS A 40 -5.15 20.45 -2.09
C LYS A 40 -5.91 19.27 -2.71
N PHE A 41 -5.80 19.05 -4.02
CA PHE A 41 -6.47 17.95 -4.72
C PHE A 41 -5.88 16.57 -4.38
N TYR A 42 -4.57 16.47 -4.15
CA TYR A 42 -3.91 15.21 -3.75
C TYR A 42 -4.14 14.87 -2.27
N LEU A 43 -4.50 15.90 -1.49
CA LEU A 43 -4.94 15.81 -0.11
C LEU A 43 -6.46 15.68 0.00
N THR A 44 -7.17 15.39 -1.10
CA THR A 44 -8.62 15.20 -1.07
C THR A 44 -9.00 13.88 -0.43
N PHE A 45 -10.17 13.87 0.21
CA PHE A 45 -10.80 12.66 0.75
C PHE A 45 -10.93 11.54 -0.28
N TYR A 46 -10.98 11.84 -1.59
CA TYR A 46 -11.07 10.83 -2.64
C TYR A 46 -9.90 9.85 -2.65
N PHE A 47 -8.67 10.29 -2.32
CA PHE A 47 -7.52 9.37 -2.22
C PHE A 47 -7.73 8.34 -1.12
N CYS A 48 -8.19 8.81 0.04
CA CYS A 48 -8.52 7.99 1.19
C CYS A 48 -9.65 7.01 0.86
N GLU A 49 -10.77 7.52 0.33
CA GLU A 49 -11.95 6.73 -0.01
C GLU A 49 -11.63 5.61 -1.01
N ASP A 50 -10.80 5.89 -2.03
CA ASP A 50 -10.38 4.88 -2.99
C ASP A 50 -9.53 3.77 -2.35
N LEU A 51 -8.60 4.13 -1.43
CA LEU A 51 -7.78 3.13 -0.74
C LEU A 51 -8.59 2.31 0.28
N GLU A 52 -9.51 2.95 1.00
CA GLU A 52 -10.44 2.27 1.92
C GLU A 52 -11.40 1.34 1.16
N ALA A 53 -11.87 1.72 -0.04
CA ALA A 53 -12.71 0.88 -0.89
C ALA A 53 -11.97 -0.38 -1.39
N LEU A 54 -10.64 -0.34 -1.44
CA LEU A 54 -9.79 -1.51 -1.72
C LEU A 54 -9.52 -2.35 -0.46
N GLY A 55 -9.99 -1.94 0.71
CA GLY A 55 -9.82 -2.65 1.98
C GLY A 55 -8.49 -2.35 2.69
N PHE A 56 -7.78 -1.28 2.32
CA PHE A 56 -6.66 -0.81 3.11
C PHE A 56 -7.16 -0.02 4.33
N GLU A 57 -6.38 -0.05 5.40
CA GLU A 57 -6.76 0.51 6.69
C GLU A 57 -5.70 1.48 7.20
N VAL A 58 -6.15 2.51 7.93
CA VAL A 58 -5.26 3.36 8.72
C VAL A 58 -4.83 2.59 9.95
N ASP A 59 -3.67 1.94 9.88
CA ASP A 59 -3.06 1.22 11.00
C ASP A 59 -1.98 2.04 11.73
N SER A 60 -1.91 3.35 11.47
CA SER A 60 -0.92 4.26 12.07
C SER A 60 0.53 3.74 11.92
N ASP A 61 0.81 3.12 10.77
CA ASP A 61 2.07 2.48 10.41
C ASP A 61 2.49 1.33 11.36
N GLU A 62 1.58 0.72 12.11
CA GLU A 62 1.90 -0.41 13.01
C GLU A 62 2.55 -1.57 12.24
N ARG A 63 1.89 -2.10 11.19
CA ARG A 63 2.42 -3.24 10.42
C ARG A 63 3.75 -2.93 9.73
N TYR A 64 3.91 -1.70 9.25
CA TYR A 64 5.14 -1.25 8.62
C TYR A 64 6.29 -1.18 9.65
N ARG A 65 6.03 -0.58 10.83
CA ARG A 65 7.01 -0.46 11.91
C ARG A 65 7.42 -1.82 12.48
N ASP A 66 6.47 -2.71 12.72
CA ASP A 66 6.75 -4.04 13.26
C ASP A 66 7.71 -4.83 12.35
N ARG A 67 7.46 -4.79 11.04
CA ARG A 67 8.34 -5.44 10.05
C ARG A 67 9.71 -4.79 9.96
N LEU A 68 9.76 -3.46 9.99
CA LEU A 68 11.01 -2.72 9.99
C LEU A 68 11.86 -3.11 11.22
N GLU A 69 11.26 -3.14 12.40
CA GLU A 69 11.93 -3.54 13.63
C GLU A 69 12.38 -4.99 13.61
N SER A 70 11.57 -5.90 13.05
CA SER A 70 11.95 -7.32 12.90
C SER A 70 13.18 -7.46 12.02
N LEU A 71 13.21 -6.79 10.85
CA LEU A 71 14.35 -6.81 9.94
C LEU A 71 15.62 -6.26 10.60
N MET A 72 15.52 -5.14 11.31
CA MET A 72 16.65 -4.57 12.05
C MET A 72 17.20 -5.56 13.08
N LYS A 73 16.32 -6.26 13.82
CA LYS A 73 16.72 -7.23 14.85
C LYS A 73 17.30 -8.51 14.26
N GLU A 74 16.63 -9.11 13.28
CA GLU A 74 16.98 -10.41 12.69
C GLU A 74 18.24 -10.35 11.84
N LYS A 75 18.41 -9.27 11.09
CA LYS A 75 19.49 -9.12 10.10
C LYS A 75 20.57 -8.13 10.54
N SER A 76 20.44 -7.53 11.73
CA SER A 76 21.36 -6.53 12.27
C SER A 76 21.59 -5.35 11.32
N LEU A 77 20.54 -4.95 10.60
CA LEU A 77 20.57 -3.87 9.61
C LEU A 77 20.47 -2.51 10.29
N THR A 78 21.07 -1.49 9.68
CA THR A 78 20.73 -0.09 9.96
C THR A 78 19.28 0.20 9.59
N LYS A 79 18.72 1.30 10.11
CA LYS A 79 17.33 1.69 9.80
C LYS A 79 17.14 1.88 8.29
N GLU A 80 18.12 2.50 7.63
CA GLU A 80 18.08 2.80 6.20
C GLU A 80 18.17 1.52 5.34
N GLU A 81 19.01 0.56 5.75
CA GLU A 81 19.10 -0.75 5.09
C GLU A 81 17.79 -1.53 5.28
N ALA A 82 17.25 -1.56 6.51
CA ALA A 82 15.99 -2.24 6.80
C ALA A 82 14.81 -1.60 6.07
N GLN A 83 14.75 -0.28 5.93
CA GLN A 83 13.72 0.41 5.15
C GLN A 83 13.79 0.04 3.66
N ARG A 84 15.00 -0.01 3.10
CA ARG A 84 15.20 -0.43 1.71
C ARG A 84 14.76 -1.87 1.51
N GLU A 85 15.21 -2.76 2.38
CA GLU A 85 14.88 -4.18 2.29
C GLU A 85 13.39 -4.46 2.51
N LEU A 86 12.77 -3.76 3.46
CA LEU A 86 11.32 -3.81 3.66
C LEU A 86 10.61 -3.37 2.39
N PHE A 87 10.95 -2.20 1.83
CA PHE A 87 10.29 -1.70 0.63
C PHE A 87 10.46 -2.63 -0.58
N ASP A 88 11.61 -3.27 -0.73
CA ASP A 88 11.86 -4.21 -1.81
C ASP A 88 10.99 -5.49 -1.70
N ASN A 89 10.70 -5.93 -0.47
CA ASN A 89 9.96 -7.16 -0.18
C ASN A 89 8.57 -6.94 0.45
N ILE A 90 8.08 -5.70 0.46
CA ILE A 90 6.80 -5.34 1.07
C ILE A 90 5.66 -6.00 0.30
N ASP A 91 4.67 -6.51 1.02
CA ASP A 91 3.44 -6.93 0.37
C ASP A 91 2.46 -5.77 0.15
N LEU A 92 1.47 -6.05 -0.70
CA LEU A 92 0.49 -5.08 -1.15
C LEU A 92 -0.32 -4.46 -0.01
N HIS A 93 -0.72 -5.26 0.98
CA HIS A 93 -1.56 -4.79 2.07
C HIS A 93 -0.77 -3.92 3.05
N THR A 94 0.45 -4.32 3.37
CA THR A 94 1.34 -3.53 4.22
C THR A 94 1.67 -2.19 3.54
N LEU A 95 1.92 -2.22 2.23
CA LEU A 95 2.15 -0.99 1.46
C LEU A 95 0.91 -0.10 1.39
N GLY A 96 -0.28 -0.67 1.16
CA GLY A 96 -1.52 0.09 1.08
C GLY A 96 -1.91 0.75 2.40
N ASN A 97 -1.79 0.02 3.52
CA ASN A 97 -2.00 0.58 4.86
C ASN A 97 -1.00 1.70 5.17
N HIS A 98 0.29 1.46 4.88
CA HIS A 98 1.33 2.47 5.07
C HIS A 98 1.03 3.73 4.25
N LEU A 99 0.65 3.57 2.98
CA LEU A 99 0.35 4.69 2.10
C LEU A 99 -0.84 5.52 2.60
N LEU A 100 -1.89 4.84 3.09
CA LEU A 100 -3.08 5.48 3.64
C LEU A 100 -2.77 6.21 4.97
N SER A 101 -2.01 5.57 5.87
CA SER A 101 -1.53 6.16 7.11
C SER A 101 -0.64 7.39 6.86
N TYR A 102 0.28 7.30 5.89
CA TYR A 102 1.18 8.38 5.51
C TYR A 102 0.43 9.56 4.89
N TRP A 103 -0.60 9.29 4.08
CA TRP A 103 -1.48 10.35 3.58
C TRP A 103 -2.22 11.07 4.71
N ARG A 104 -2.75 10.31 5.68
CA ARG A 104 -3.45 10.89 6.83
C ARG A 104 -2.53 11.78 7.65
N TYR A 105 -1.27 11.38 7.84
CA TYR A 105 -0.27 12.21 8.51
C TYR A 105 -0.15 13.58 7.83
N TRP A 106 0.07 13.63 6.52
CA TRP A 106 0.21 14.90 5.80
C TRP A 106 -1.07 15.72 5.79
N ASN A 107 -2.24 15.10 5.66
CA ASN A 107 -3.49 15.84 5.56
C ASN A 107 -4.05 16.31 6.92
N HIS A 108 -3.73 15.63 8.02
CA HIS A 108 -4.32 15.93 9.34
C HIS A 108 -3.31 16.35 10.41
N TRP A 109 -2.04 15.92 10.35
CA TRP A 109 -1.11 16.04 11.48
C TRP A 109 0.16 16.84 11.18
N ALA A 110 0.63 16.87 9.93
CA ALA A 110 1.86 17.57 9.58
C ALA A 110 1.77 19.10 9.77
N MET A 111 0.56 19.66 9.82
CA MET A 111 0.29 21.11 9.92
C MET A 111 1.06 21.94 8.87
N ALA A 112 1.47 21.29 7.78
CA ALA A 112 2.30 21.82 6.71
C ALA A 112 1.93 21.14 5.39
N ASP A 113 2.23 21.81 4.28
CA ASP A 113 2.11 21.21 2.96
C ASP A 113 3.10 20.05 2.80
N MET A 114 2.70 19.04 2.03
CA MET A 114 3.57 17.92 1.65
C MET A 114 4.80 18.44 0.92
N ASP A 115 5.98 18.10 1.44
CA ASP A 115 7.25 18.47 0.82
C ASP A 115 7.59 17.58 -0.40
N GLU A 116 8.67 17.96 -1.08
CA GLU A 116 9.12 17.27 -2.29
C GLU A 116 9.48 15.80 -2.03
N GLU A 117 10.14 15.52 -0.90
CA GLU A 117 10.58 14.17 -0.54
C GLU A 117 9.39 13.26 -0.27
N ALA A 118 8.41 13.75 0.48
CA ALA A 118 7.16 13.04 0.73
C ALA A 118 6.39 12.79 -0.56
N HIS A 119 6.31 13.79 -1.43
CA HIS A 119 5.63 13.66 -2.72
C HIS A 119 6.28 12.60 -3.62
N GLU A 120 7.61 12.63 -3.75
CA GLU A 120 8.37 11.60 -4.47
C GLU A 120 8.16 10.21 -3.86
N TYR A 121 8.07 10.13 -2.53
CA TYR A 121 7.81 8.88 -1.82
C TYR A 121 6.39 8.33 -2.11
N PHE A 122 5.36 9.18 -2.21
CA PHE A 122 4.03 8.76 -2.65
C PHE A 122 4.06 8.13 -4.04
N ILE A 123 4.72 8.78 -5.00
CA ILE A 123 4.85 8.25 -6.37
C ILE A 123 5.56 6.89 -6.34
N LYS A 124 6.63 6.77 -5.56
CA LYS A 124 7.37 5.51 -5.42
C LYS A 124 6.51 4.39 -4.84
N CYS A 125 5.70 4.69 -3.83
CA CYS A 125 4.77 3.71 -3.24
C CYS A 125 3.69 3.29 -4.25
N LEU A 126 3.14 4.23 -5.03
CA LEU A 126 2.15 3.93 -6.06
C LEU A 126 2.75 3.07 -7.18
N ASP A 127 4.00 3.33 -7.57
CA ASP A 127 4.73 2.48 -8.51
C ASP A 127 4.90 1.05 -7.98
N LYS A 128 5.35 0.91 -6.73
CA LYS A 128 5.47 -0.41 -6.09
C LYS A 128 4.12 -1.12 -5.99
N MET A 129 3.05 -0.38 -5.70
CA MET A 129 1.68 -0.92 -5.66
C MET A 129 1.24 -1.45 -7.03
N MET A 130 1.58 -0.75 -8.12
CA MET A 130 1.35 -1.23 -9.49
C MET A 130 2.16 -2.49 -9.79
N ASP A 131 3.43 -2.57 -9.38
CA ASP A 131 4.26 -3.77 -9.57
C ASP A 131 3.68 -4.98 -8.82
N LEU A 132 3.24 -4.78 -7.58
CA LEU A 132 2.64 -5.81 -6.73
C LEU A 132 1.23 -6.23 -7.15
N SER A 133 0.58 -5.47 -8.05
CA SER A 133 -0.79 -5.75 -8.53
C SER A 133 -0.88 -5.97 -10.04
N ARG A 134 0.27 -6.10 -10.72
CA ARG A 134 0.34 -6.16 -12.17
C ARG A 134 -0.52 -7.31 -12.73
N PRO A 135 -1.49 -7.02 -13.62
CA PRO A 135 -2.29 -8.05 -14.27
C PRO A 135 -1.40 -9.01 -15.07
N GLY A 136 -1.46 -10.31 -14.75
CA GLY A 136 -0.74 -11.37 -15.48
C GLY A 136 0.46 -12.00 -14.77
N ILE A 137 0.78 -11.60 -13.53
CA ILE A 137 1.71 -12.37 -12.69
C ILE A 137 0.93 -13.55 -12.06
N PRO A 138 1.33 -14.82 -12.30
CA PRO A 138 0.71 -15.97 -11.64
C PRO A 138 1.18 -16.04 -10.18
N TYR A 139 0.35 -15.60 -9.24
CA TYR A 139 0.68 -15.65 -7.81
C TYR A 139 0.58 -17.08 -7.25
N THR A 140 1.46 -17.36 -6.29
CA THR A 140 1.59 -18.68 -5.67
C THR A 140 0.60 -18.84 -4.51
N HIS A 141 0.20 -20.08 -4.26
CA HIS A 141 -0.73 -20.45 -3.18
C HIS A 141 -0.20 -20.13 -1.77
N GLU A 142 1.08 -19.78 -1.64
CA GLU A 142 1.79 -19.56 -0.38
C GLU A 142 1.61 -18.13 0.14
N GLU A 143 1.72 -17.13 -0.75
CA GLU A 143 1.36 -15.74 -0.45
C GLU A 143 -0.08 -15.68 0.10
N TYR A 144 -1.00 -16.36 -0.58
CA TYR A 144 -2.41 -16.49 -0.16
C TYR A 144 -2.59 -17.06 1.27
N ARG A 145 -1.79 -18.08 1.66
CA ARG A 145 -1.94 -18.77 2.96
C ARG A 145 -1.55 -17.89 4.15
N GLN A 146 -0.68 -16.92 3.94
CA GLN A 146 -0.33 -15.94 4.97
C GLN A 146 -1.50 -14.96 5.20
N TYR A 147 -2.18 -14.52 4.14
CA TYR A 147 -3.25 -13.50 4.23
C TYR A 147 -4.55 -13.96 4.91
N PHE A 148 -4.91 -15.24 4.83
CA PHE A 148 -6.19 -15.73 5.37
C PHE A 148 -6.05 -16.54 6.66
N ARG A 149 -4.84 -16.62 7.24
CA ARG A 149 -4.64 -17.23 8.57
C ARG A 149 -4.66 -16.23 9.72
N GLU A 150 -4.45 -14.95 9.45
CA GLU A 150 -4.38 -13.91 10.50
C GLU A 150 -5.69 -13.11 10.66
N GLY A 151 -6.71 -13.42 9.85
CA GLY A 151 -8.03 -12.79 9.89
C GLY A 151 -9.17 -13.67 10.42
N CYS A 152 -8.86 -14.74 11.17
CA CYS A 152 -9.84 -15.61 11.85
C CYS A 152 -9.41 -15.85 13.30
#